data_AF-A0A0C1EF87-F1
#
_entry.id   AF-A0A0C1EF87-F1
#
_cell.length_a   1.000
_cell.length_b   1.000
_cell.length_c   1.000
_cell.angle_alpha   90.00
_cell.angle_beta   90.00
_cell.angle_gamma   90.00
#
_symmetry.space_group_name_H-M   'P 1'
#
loop_
_entity.id
_entity.type
_entity.pdbx_description
1 polymer ?
#
loop_
_entity_poly.entity_id
_entity_poly.type
_entity_poly.pdbx_seq_one_letter_code
_entity_poly.pdbx_strand_id
1 'polypeptide(L)'
;MSKQLTFEALKDQVAAGAVDTVLVCLVDMQGRLMGKRFHAGHFVAGAWEETHCCNYLLATDLEMATPDGYVSTSWQAGYGDYVMKPDLATLRPVPWLEGTVMVLC
;
A
#
# COMPACT_ATOMS: atom_id res chain seq x y z
N MET A 1 -20.90 11.83 7.93
CA MET A 1 -19.81 11.12 7.25
C MET A 1 -18.49 11.66 7.77
N SER A 2 -17.51 10.79 8.06
CA SER A 2 -16.16 11.21 8.47
C SER A 2 -15.52 12.05 7.37
N LYS A 3 -14.84 13.15 7.74
CA LYS A 3 -14.08 13.97 6.78
C LYS A 3 -12.89 13.14 6.28
N GLN A 4 -12.76 13.00 4.95
CA GLN A 4 -11.61 12.31 4.35
C GLN A 4 -10.32 13.06 4.70
N LEU A 5 -9.24 12.30 4.98
CA LEU A 5 -7.92 12.87 5.21
C LEU A 5 -7.34 13.34 3.88
N THR A 6 -7.03 14.62 3.75
CA THR A 6 -6.40 15.15 2.54
C THR A 6 -4.90 14.88 2.56
N PHE A 7 -4.27 14.89 1.38
CA PHE A 7 -2.82 14.72 1.28
C PHE A 7 -2.04 15.87 1.95
N GLU A 8 -2.55 17.10 1.90
CA GLU A 8 -1.97 18.24 2.63
C GLU A 8 -2.04 18.02 4.15
N ALA A 9 -3.18 17.58 4.67
CA ALA A 9 -3.30 17.28 6.09
C ALA A 9 -2.40 16.11 6.53
N LEU A 10 -2.16 15.13 5.65
CA LEU A 10 -1.17 14.09 5.90
C LEU A 10 0.24 14.68 6.00
N LYS A 11 0.64 15.57 5.10
CA LYS A 11 1.96 16.25 5.15
C LYS A 11 2.15 17.00 6.46
N ASP A 12 1.12 17.73 6.92
CA ASP A 12 1.16 18.45 8.19
C ASP A 12 1.32 17.49 9.38
N GLN A 13 0.57 16.39 9.40
CA GLN A 13 0.67 15.38 10.47
C GLN A 13 2.03 14.67 10.50
N VAL A 14 2.61 14.40 9.33
CA VAL A 14 3.96 13.82 9.22
C VAL A 14 5.01 14.81 9.72
N ALA A 15 4.92 16.09 9.33
CA ALA A 15 5.82 17.14 9.81
C ALA A 15 5.72 17.36 11.33
N ALA A 16 4.52 17.21 11.90
CA ALA A 16 4.28 17.28 13.34
C ALA A 16 4.69 16.00 14.11
N GLY A 17 5.10 14.93 13.40
CA GLY A 17 5.44 13.64 14.01
C GLY A 17 4.24 12.82 14.50
N ALA A 18 3.01 13.22 14.15
CA ALA A 18 1.79 12.50 14.50
C ALA A 18 1.54 11.26 13.63
N VAL A 19 2.12 11.21 12.42
CA VAL A 19 2.08 10.07 11.51
C VAL A 19 3.50 9.71 11.09
N ASP A 20 3.92 8.48 11.37
CA ASP A 20 5.24 7.96 11.01
C ASP A 20 5.17 6.87 9.93
N THR A 21 3.99 6.26 9.73
CA THR A 21 3.79 5.12 8.83
C THR A 21 2.64 5.34 7.87
N VAL A 22 2.87 5.03 6.59
CA VAL A 22 1.81 4.95 5.57
C VAL A 22 1.74 3.52 5.02
N LEU A 23 0.58 2.89 5.17
CA LEU A 23 0.25 1.62 4.54
C LEU A 23 -0.25 1.88 3.12
N VAL A 24 0.47 1.37 2.13
CA VAL A 24 0.07 1.43 0.73
C VAL A 24 -0.43 0.04 0.35
N CYS A 25 -1.73 -0.07 0.13
CA CYS A 25 -2.43 -1.34 0.06
C CYS A 25 -3.11 -1.55 -1.29
N LEU A 26 -3.04 -2.78 -1.78
CA LEU A 26 -3.87 -3.31 -2.86
C LEU A 26 -4.72 -4.48 -2.31
N VAL A 27 -5.70 -4.92 -3.10
CA VAL A 27 -6.50 -6.10 -2.80
C VAL A 27 -6.03 -7.26 -3.67
N ASP A 28 -5.68 -8.38 -3.05
CA ASP A 28 -5.25 -9.58 -3.78
C ASP A 28 -6.42 -10.45 -4.26
N MET A 29 -6.12 -11.57 -4.91
CA MET A 29 -7.13 -12.48 -5.47
C MET A 29 -8.01 -13.18 -4.41
N GLN A 30 -7.65 -13.12 -3.13
CA GLN A 30 -8.47 -13.63 -2.01
C GLN A 30 -9.24 -12.54 -1.28
N GLY A 31 -9.12 -11.27 -1.72
CA GLY A 31 -9.75 -10.13 -1.05
C GLY A 31 -8.97 -9.60 0.16
N ARG A 32 -7.70 -9.99 0.33
CA ARG A 32 -6.84 -9.55 1.44
C ARG A 32 -6.17 -8.23 1.08
N LEU A 33 -5.95 -7.38 2.10
CA LEU A 33 -5.11 -6.19 1.95
C LEU A 33 -3.64 -6.61 1.97
N MET A 34 -2.98 -6.46 0.83
CA MET A 34 -1.54 -6.72 0.64
C MET A 34 -0.83 -5.42 0.25
N GLY A 35 0.48 -5.33 0.42
CA GLY A 35 1.23 -4.15 -0.02
C GLY A 35 2.43 -3.84 0.85
N LYS A 36 2.69 -2.55 1.08
CA LYS A 36 3.93 -2.07 1.71
C LYS A 36 3.64 -1.13 2.89
N ARG A 37 4.58 -1.14 3.84
CA ARG A 37 4.67 -0.12 4.88
C ARG A 37 5.76 0.87 4.50
N PHE A 38 5.38 2.14 4.36
CA PHE A 38 6.29 3.23 4.09
C PHE A 38 6.58 4.01 5.36
N HIS A 39 7.83 4.44 5.52
CA HIS A 39 8.13 5.58 6.36
C HIS A 39 7.41 6.81 5.79
N ALA A 40 6.58 7.48 6.60
CA ALA A 40 5.65 8.48 6.11
C ALA A 40 6.35 9.68 5.45
N GLY A 41 7.52 10.07 5.97
CA GLY A 41 8.36 11.11 5.36
C GLY A 41 8.79 10.76 3.92
N HIS A 42 9.09 9.49 3.63
CA HIS A 42 9.44 9.06 2.28
C HIS A 42 8.20 9.02 1.37
N PHE A 43 7.06 8.58 1.91
CA PHE A 43 5.78 8.58 1.18
C PHE A 43 5.42 9.98 0.69
N VAL A 44 5.37 10.97 1.60
CA VAL A 44 4.96 12.34 1.25
C VAL A 44 5.98 13.07 0.37
N ALA A 45 7.25 12.64 0.38
CA ALA A 45 8.32 13.23 -0.43
C ALA A 45 8.25 12.84 -1.92
N GLY A 46 7.62 11.70 -2.26
CA GLY A 46 7.49 11.31 -3.67
C GLY A 46 7.09 9.85 -3.93
N ALA A 47 7.15 8.95 -2.95
CA ALA A 47 6.80 7.54 -3.20
C ALA A 47 5.31 7.32 -3.51
N TRP A 48 4.46 8.33 -3.33
CA TRP A 48 3.07 8.33 -3.77
C TRP A 48 2.91 8.50 -5.29
N GLU A 49 3.92 9.04 -5.99
CA GLU A 49 3.87 9.26 -7.44
C GLU A 49 4.10 7.96 -8.21
N GLU A 50 5.10 7.19 -7.76
CA GLU A 50 5.44 5.90 -8.33
C GLU A 50 6.06 5.00 -7.26
N THR A 51 5.42 3.86 -7.03
CA THR A 51 6.05 2.77 -6.30
C THR A 51 5.68 1.42 -6.93
N HIS A 52 6.48 0.41 -6.64
CA HIS A 52 6.41 -0.89 -7.30
C HIS A 52 6.24 -2.00 -6.28
N CYS A 53 5.48 -3.03 -6.63
CA CYS A 53 5.47 -4.29 -5.91
C CYS A 53 5.57 -5.46 -6.87
N CYS A 54 6.18 -6.55 -6.41
CA CYS A 54 6.17 -7.76 -7.20
C CYS A 54 4.72 -8.24 -7.42
N ASN A 55 4.39 -8.61 -8.65
CA ASN A 55 3.08 -9.10 -9.08
C ASN A 55 2.59 -10.31 -8.27
N TYR A 56 3.50 -11.07 -7.65
CA TYR A 56 3.17 -12.23 -6.82
C TYR A 56 2.30 -11.85 -5.61
N LEU A 57 2.34 -10.61 -5.13
CA LEU A 57 1.49 -10.15 -4.01
C LEU A 57 -0.01 -10.24 -4.33
N LEU A 58 -0.40 -10.31 -5.60
CA LEU A 58 -1.79 -10.53 -6.00
C LEU A 58 -2.23 -11.99 -5.86
N ALA A 59 -1.29 -12.92 -5.79
CA ALA A 59 -1.53 -14.33 -6.07
C ALA A 59 -0.83 -15.28 -5.09
N THR A 60 -0.40 -14.81 -3.91
CA THR A 60 0.07 -15.71 -2.86
C THR A 60 -1.06 -16.35 -2.08
N ASP A 61 -0.82 -17.47 -1.42
CA ASP A 61 -1.72 -17.99 -0.38
C ASP A 61 -1.47 -17.33 1.00
N LEU A 62 -2.04 -17.91 2.06
CA LEU A 62 -1.88 -17.44 3.46
C LEU A 62 -0.46 -17.64 4.00
N GLU A 63 0.30 -18.59 3.49
CA GLU A 63 1.69 -18.86 3.89
C GLU A 63 2.71 -18.09 3.04
N MET A 64 2.23 -17.21 2.15
CA MET A 64 3.03 -16.49 1.16
C MET A 64 3.67 -17.41 0.11
N ALA A 65 3.15 -18.62 -0.08
CA ALA A 65 3.51 -19.47 -1.21
C ALA A 65 2.89 -18.93 -2.50
N THR A 66 3.48 -19.30 -3.64
CA THR A 66 3.13 -18.81 -4.98
C THR A 66 2.50 -19.95 -5.79
N PRO A 67 1.22 -20.26 -5.55
CA PRO A 67 0.53 -21.36 -6.22
C PRO A 67 0.43 -21.15 -7.73
N ASP A 68 0.42 -22.26 -8.45
CA ASP A 68 0.20 -22.28 -9.89
C ASP A 68 -1.24 -21.85 -10.26
N GLY A 69 -1.45 -21.53 -11.54
CA GLY A 69 -2.77 -21.26 -12.12
C GLY A 69 -3.09 -19.78 -12.33
N TYR A 70 -2.23 -18.87 -11.88
CA TYR A 70 -2.34 -17.45 -12.18
C TYR A 70 -1.57 -17.07 -13.44
N VAL A 71 -2.25 -16.44 -14.40
CA VAL A 71 -1.63 -16.03 -15.68
C VAL A 71 -0.59 -14.93 -15.47
N SER A 72 -0.79 -14.07 -14.47
CA SER A 72 0.02 -12.88 -14.23
C SER A 72 1.32 -13.15 -13.48
N THR A 73 1.52 -14.32 -12.89
CA THR A 73 2.67 -14.60 -12.01
C THR A 73 3.02 -16.09 -11.99
N SER A 74 4.30 -16.43 -12.16
CA SER A 74 4.79 -17.81 -12.08
C SER A 74 6.30 -17.85 -11.84
N TRP A 75 6.79 -18.98 -11.33
CA TRP A 75 8.23 -19.19 -11.19
C TRP A 75 8.96 -19.11 -12.54
N GLN A 76 8.36 -19.63 -13.61
CA GLN A 76 8.97 -19.67 -14.95
C GLN A 76 9.07 -18.29 -15.61
N ALA A 77 8.06 -17.44 -15.45
CA ALA A 77 8.05 -16.08 -15.99
C ALA A 77 8.77 -15.07 -15.09
N GLY A 78 9.02 -15.45 -13.83
CA GLY A 78 9.56 -14.58 -12.80
C GLY A 78 8.48 -13.68 -12.17
N TYR A 79 8.86 -13.08 -11.04
CA TYR A 79 8.00 -12.16 -10.29
C TYR A 79 8.34 -10.71 -10.62
N GLY A 80 7.78 -10.22 -11.72
CA GLY A 80 7.99 -8.86 -12.19
C GLY A 80 7.29 -7.80 -11.33
N ASP A 81 7.63 -6.55 -11.56
CA ASP A 81 7.09 -5.41 -10.81
C ASP A 81 5.84 -4.82 -11.46
N TYR A 82 4.83 -4.58 -10.63
CA TYR A 82 3.64 -3.79 -10.94
C TYR A 82 3.72 -2.44 -10.23
N VAL A 83 3.26 -1.40 -10.92
CA VAL A 83 3.11 -0.07 -10.33
C VAL A 83 1.94 -0.12 -9.35
N MET A 84 2.19 0.24 -8.10
CA MET A 84 1.17 0.64 -7.15
C MET A 84 0.97 2.15 -7.30
N LYS A 85 -0.22 2.56 -7.72
CA LYS A 85 -0.58 3.97 -7.88
C LYS A 85 -1.61 4.37 -6.80
N PRO A 86 -1.17 4.98 -5.69
CA PRO A 86 -2.06 5.34 -4.60
C PRO A 86 -3.17 6.30 -5.03
N ASP A 87 -4.43 5.95 -4.75
CA ASP A 87 -5.56 6.86 -4.82
C ASP A 87 -5.63 7.69 -3.53
N LEU A 88 -5.09 8.91 -3.59
CA LEU A 88 -5.03 9.83 -2.45
C LEU A 88 -6.42 10.20 -1.89
N ALA A 89 -7.52 10.02 -2.64
CA ALA A 89 -8.87 10.22 -2.13
C ALA A 89 -9.29 9.14 -1.11
N THR A 90 -8.55 8.03 -1.05
CA THR A 90 -8.82 6.91 -0.14
C THR A 90 -8.08 7.01 1.19
N LEU A 91 -7.24 8.04 1.37
CA LEU A 91 -6.46 8.27 2.58
C LEU A 91 -7.33 8.27 3.83
N ARG A 92 -6.94 7.44 4.81
CA ARG A 92 -7.63 7.35 6.11
C ARG A 92 -6.68 6.94 7.23
N PRO A 93 -6.84 7.50 8.44
CA PRO A 93 -6.17 6.98 9.63
C PRO A 93 -6.56 5.52 9.87
N VAL A 94 -5.67 4.76 10.51
CA VAL A 94 -5.93 3.39 10.95
C VAL A 94 -6.06 3.40 12.49
N PRO A 95 -7.27 3.51 13.06
CA PRO A 95 -7.43 3.85 14.49
C PRO A 95 -6.84 2.84 15.48
N TRP A 96 -6.64 1.60 15.04
CA TRP A 96 -6.05 0.53 15.84
C TRP A 96 -4.53 0.40 15.68
N LEU A 97 -3.91 1.21 14.81
CA LEU A 97 -2.47 1.32 14.63
C LEU A 97 -2.05 2.78 14.85
N GLU A 98 -1.38 3.03 15.98
CA GLU A 98 -0.86 4.36 16.30
C GLU A 98 0.06 4.87 15.19
N GLY A 99 0.06 6.19 14.96
CA GLY A 99 0.93 6.84 13.98
C GLY A 99 0.72 6.42 12.53
N THR A 100 -0.37 5.72 12.21
CA THR A 100 -0.54 5.02 10.92
C THR A 100 -1.72 5.53 10.09
N VAL A 101 -1.44 5.79 8.81
CA VAL A 101 -2.43 6.10 7.77
C VAL A 101 -2.39 5.03 6.68
N MET A 102 -3.52 4.76 6.02
CA MET A 102 -3.63 3.83 4.91
C MET A 102 -4.14 4.53 3.65
N VAL A 103 -3.65 4.08 2.49
CA VAL A 103 -4.11 4.46 1.15
C VAL A 103 -4.26 3.21 0.28
N LEU A 104 -5.29 3.19 -0.56
CA LEU A 104 -5.54 2.11 -1.52
C LEU A 104 -4.93 2.44 -2.88
N CYS A 105 -4.50 1.41 -3.60
CA CYS A 105 -3.99 1.45 -4.97
C CYS A 105 -4.92 0.69 -5.92
#